data_AF-A0A2H0Z0G0-F1
#
_entry.id   AF-A0A2H0Z0G0-F1
#
_cell.length_a   1.000
_cell.length_b   1.000
_cell.length_c   1.000
_cell.angle_alpha   90.00
_cell.angle_beta   90.00
_cell.angle_gamma   90.00
#
_symmetry.space_group_name_H-M   'P 1'
#
loop_
_entity.id
_entity.type
_entity.pdbx_description
1 polymer ?
#
loop_
_entity_poly.entity_id
_entity_poly.type
_entity_poly.pdbx_seq_one_letter_code
_entity_poly.pdbx_strand_id
1 'polypeptide(L)' 'IRRLKIIEGQVRGLQEMIKKDKYCINIITQTSAVKQGLSTVEDLLLGNHLNSCVLHQMTSGQTGKAVNEVLKVYKLKRK' A
#
# COMPACT_ATOMS: atom_id res chain seq x y z
N ILE A 1 11.09 1.09 -3.74
CA ILE A 1 11.19 1.73 -5.09
C ILE A 1 10.85 0.78 -6.25
N ARG A 2 11.51 -0.38 -6.41
CA ARG A 2 11.23 -1.32 -7.53
C ARG A 2 9.73 -1.64 -7.73
N ARG A 3 9.01 -1.98 -6.65
CA ARG A 3 7.57 -2.28 -6.70
C ARG A 3 6.72 -1.10 -7.18
N LEU A 4 7.05 0.12 -6.75
CA LEU A 4 6.35 1.33 -7.20
C LEU A 4 6.54 1.59 -8.70
N LYS A 5 7.75 1.36 -9.25
CA LYS A 5 7.99 1.47 -10.70
C LYS A 5 7.18 0.46 -11.51
N ILE A 6 6.97 -0.74 -10.98
CA ILE A 6 6.11 -1.76 -11.62
C ILE A 6 4.65 -1.28 -11.64
N ILE A 7 4.15 -0.81 -10.49
CA ILE A 7 2.79 -0.28 -10.34
C ILE A 7 2.56 0.90 -11.29
N GLU A 8 3.53 1.82 -11.39
CA GLU A 8 3.49 2.94 -12.33
C GLU A 8 3.35 2.47 -13.79
N GLY A 9 4.09 1.43 -14.19
CA GLY A 9 3.95 0.79 -15.50
C GLY A 9 2.57 0.18 -15.72
N GLN A 10 2.00 -0.47 -14.70
CA GLN A 10 0.65 -1.04 -14.77
C GLN A 10 -0.42 0.05 -14.89
N VAL A 11 -0.29 1.17 -14.17
CA VAL A 11 -1.18 2.33 -14.27
C VAL A 11 -1.14 2.95 -15.67
N ARG A 12 0.04 3.10 -16.27
CA ARG A 12 0.16 3.51 -17.67
C ARG A 12 -0.53 2.52 -18.62
N GLY A 13 -0.37 1.22 -18.37
CA GLY A 13 -1.09 0.18 -19.12
C GLY A 13 -2.60 0.32 -19.04
N LEU A 14 -3.16 0.60 -17.85
CA LEU A 14 -4.58 0.85 -17.65
C LEU A 14 -5.08 2.05 -18.46
N GLN A 15 -4.34 3.15 -18.48
CA GLN A 15 -4.68 4.33 -19.28
C GLN A 15 -4.80 3.98 -20.77
N GLU A 16 -3.88 3.19 -21.30
CA GLU A 16 -3.91 2.74 -22.70
C GLU A 16 -5.04 1.75 -22.99
N MET A 17 -5.39 0.90 -22.03
CA MET A 17 -6.54 -0.01 -22.17
C MET A 17 -7.85 0.76 -22.27
N ILE A 18 -8.02 1.80 -21.45
CA ILE A 18 -9.21 2.67 -21.46
C ILE A 18 -9.29 3.43 -22.79
N LYS A 19 -8.19 4.06 -23.24
CA LYS A 19 -8.15 4.78 -24.53
C LYS A 19 -8.49 3.90 -25.74
N LYS A 20 -8.21 2.60 -25.65
CA LYS A 20 -8.45 1.63 -26.71
C LYS A 20 -9.78 0.88 -26.54
N ASP A 21 -10.66 1.36 -25.67
CA ASP A 21 -11.97 0.75 -25.34
C ASP A 21 -11.88 -0.77 -25.14
N LYS A 22 -10.85 -1.21 -24.40
CA LYS A 22 -10.68 -2.63 -24.08
C LYS A 22 -11.83 -3.12 -23.21
N TYR A 23 -12.14 -4.40 -23.32
CA TYR A 23 -13.22 -5.04 -22.58
C TYR A 23 -13.15 -4.76 -21.07
N CYS A 24 -14.26 -4.27 -20.50
CA CYS A 24 -14.33 -3.72 -19.15
C CYS A 24 -13.81 -4.68 -18.08
N ILE A 25 -14.12 -5.98 -18.20
CA ILE A 25 -13.66 -7.00 -17.24
C ILE A 25 -12.13 -7.10 -17.20
N ASN A 26 -11.46 -6.93 -18.33
CA ASN A 26 -9.99 -6.95 -18.38
C ASN A 26 -9.40 -5.71 -17.68
N ILE A 27 -10.02 -4.54 -17.86
CA ILE A 27 -9.62 -3.30 -17.18
C ILE A 27 -9.84 -3.41 -15.66
N ILE A 28 -10.98 -3.96 -15.23
CA ILE A 28 -11.29 -4.20 -13.81
C ILE A 28 -10.29 -5.19 -13.20
N THR A 29 -9.97 -6.26 -13.93
CA THR A 29 -8.97 -7.25 -13.49
C THR A 29 -7.61 -6.61 -13.31
N GLN A 30 -7.17 -5.77 -14.25
CA GLN A 30 -5.88 -5.09 -14.10
C GLN A 30 -5.87 -4.02 -13.02
N THR A 31 -6.98 -3.31 -12.82
CA THR A 31 -7.14 -2.38 -11.69
C THR A 31 -6.99 -3.12 -10.36
N SER A 32 -7.53 -4.33 -10.26
CA SER A 32 -7.38 -5.18 -9.07
C SER A 32 -5.94 -5.61 -8.83
N ALA A 33 -5.18 -5.91 -9.90
CA ALA A 33 -3.75 -6.22 -9.80
C ALA A 33 -2.92 -5.01 -9.30
N VAL A 34 -3.24 -3.80 -9.76
CA VAL A 34 -2.63 -2.55 -9.27
C VAL A 34 -2.93 -2.35 -7.78
N LYS A 35 -4.19 -2.53 -7.37
CA LYS A 35 -4.60 -2.43 -5.97
C LYS A 35 -3.82 -3.41 -5.08
N GLN A 36 -3.70 -4.67 -5.51
CA GLN A 36 -2.91 -5.68 -4.77
C GLN A 36 -1.43 -5.31 -4.68
N GLY A 37 -0.86 -4.74 -5.74
CA GLY A 37 0.50 -4.23 -5.76
C GLY A 37 0.71 -3.15 -4.69
N LEU A 38 -0.23 -2.19 -4.59
CA LEU A 38 -0.20 -1.14 -3.57
C LEU A 38 -0.35 -1.71 -2.15
N SER A 39 -1.29 -2.62 -1.91
CA SER A 39 -1.44 -3.27 -0.60
C SER A 39 -0.15 -3.97 -0.14
N THR A 40 0.55 -4.62 -1.07
CA THR A 40 1.85 -5.25 -0.77
C THR A 40 2.93 -4.23 -0.38
N VAL A 41 2.92 -3.04 -1.00
CA VAL A 41 3.84 -1.95 -0.61
C VAL A 41 3.50 -1.42 0.77
N GLU A 42 2.22 -1.22 1.08
CA GLU A 42 1.77 -0.79 2.40
C GLU A 42 2.18 -1.77 3.50
N ASP A 43 2.03 -3.08 3.26
CA ASP A 43 2.41 -4.10 4.25
C ASP A 43 3.92 -4.09 4.52
N LEU A 44 4.74 -3.92 3.48
CA LEU A 44 6.19 -3.76 3.64
C LEU A 44 6.55 -2.50 4.43
N LEU A 45 5.89 -1.37 4.14
CA LEU A 45 6.13 -0.12 4.87
C LEU A 45 5.71 -0.24 6.33
N LEU A 46 4.56 -0.85 6.61
CA LEU A 46 4.09 -1.08 7.96
C LEU A 46 5.05 -2.01 8.72
N GLY A 47 5.47 -3.12 8.12
CA GLY A 47 6.45 -4.02 8.71
C GLY A 47 7.76 -3.32 9.06
N ASN A 48 8.27 -2.45 8.18
CA ASN A 48 9.47 -1.67 8.46
C ASN A 48 9.24 -0.66 9.60
N HIS A 49 8.10 0.03 9.62
CA HIS A 49 7.73 0.98 10.69
C HIS A 49 7.64 0.29 12.06
N LEU A 50 7.05 -0.90 12.09
CA LEU A 50 6.94 -1.71 13.30
C LEU A 50 8.32 -2.12 13.83
N ASN A 51 9.23 -2.56 12.96
CA ASN A 51 10.56 -3.03 13.35
C ASN A 51 11.56 -1.91 13.72
N SER A 52 11.27 -0.65 13.35
CA SER A 52 12.18 0.47 13.58
C SER A 52 11.56 1.49 14.54
N CYS A 53 10.67 2.34 14.04
CA CYS A 53 10.07 3.44 14.77
C CYS A 53 9.30 2.97 16.01
N VAL A 54 8.42 1.97 15.86
CA VAL A 54 7.58 1.49 16.96
C VAL A 54 8.41 0.77 18.01
N LEU A 55 9.33 -0.11 17.59
CA LEU A 55 10.26 -0.78 18.51
C LEU A 55 11.09 0.23 19.31
N HIS A 56 11.61 1.28 18.65
CA HIS A 56 12.33 2.36 19.34
C HIS A 56 11.44 3.12 20.32
N GLN A 57 10.21 3.47 19.93
CA GLN A 57 9.28 4.16 20.83
C GLN A 57 8.93 3.31 22.06
N MET A 58 8.71 2.01 21.89
CA MET A 58 8.42 1.09 22.99
C MET A 58 9.60 0.98 23.97
N THR A 59 10.81 0.81 23.46
CA THR A 59 12.03 0.71 24.29
C THR A 59 12.40 2.04 24.95
N SER A 60 11.99 3.16 24.38
CA SER A 60 12.19 4.51 24.93
C SER A 60 11.08 4.99 25.88
N GLY A 61 10.20 4.09 26.34
CA GLY A 61 9.09 4.43 27.26
C GLY A 61 7.94 5.23 26.62
N GLN A 62 7.93 5.39 25.30
CA GLN A 62 6.87 6.08 24.54
C GLN A 62 5.76 5.13 24.07
N THR A 63 5.45 4.08 24.84
CA THR A 63 4.54 3.00 24.46
C THR A 63 3.14 3.50 24.06
N GLY A 64 2.60 4.50 24.76
CA GLY A 64 1.29 5.08 24.42
C GLY A 64 1.26 5.72 23.03
N LYS A 65 2.35 6.37 22.62
CA LYS A 65 2.50 6.94 21.26
C LYS A 65 2.56 5.85 20.20
N ALA A 66 3.34 4.80 20.47
CA ALA A 66 3.48 3.65 19.58
C ALA A 66 2.14 2.96 19.31
N VAL A 67 1.35 2.70 20.36
CA VAL A 67 0.02 2.08 20.24
C VAL A 67 -0.92 2.96 19.43
N ASN A 68 -0.93 4.27 19.69
CA ASN A 68 -1.79 5.22 18.97
C ASN A 68 -1.46 5.30 17.47
N GLU A 69 -0.18 5.28 17.09
CA GLU A 69 0.23 5.25 15.68
C GLU A 69 -0.27 3.99 14.97
N VAL A 70 -0.08 2.81 15.57
CA VAL A 70 -0.53 1.55 14.97
C VAL A 70 -2.06 1.52 14.84
N LEU A 71 -2.79 1.98 15.86
CA LEU A 71 -4.24 2.09 15.79
C LEU A 71 -4.72 3.06 14.71
N LYS A 72 -3.99 4.17 14.47
CA LYS A 72 -4.30 5.12 13.40
C LYS A 72 -4.18 4.46 12.02
N VAL A 73 -3.10 3.71 11.78
CA VAL A 73 -2.90 2.98 10.51
C VAL A 73 -3.96 1.88 10.33
N TYR A 74 -4.26 1.12 11.38
CA TYR A 74 -5.29 0.09 11.34
C TYR A 74 -6.69 0.66 11.01
N LYS A 75 -7.04 1.82 11.59
CA LYS A 75 -8.31 2.51 11.29
C LYS A 75 -8.39 3.01 9.84
N LEU A 76 -7.26 3.39 9.24
CA LEU A 76 -7.21 3.81 7.84
C LEU A 76 -7.46 2.62 6.90
N LYS A 77 -6.83 1.46 7.14
CA LYS A 77 -7.00 0.26 6.29
C LYS A 77 -8.40 -0.36 6.33
N ARG A 78 -9.21 -0.08 7.36
CA ARG A 78 -10.61 -0.55 7.45
C ARG A 78 -11.62 0.30 6.68
N LYS A 79 -11.26 1.51 6.28
CA LYS A 79 -12.12 2.36 5.44
C LYS A 79 -11.94 2.00 3.98
#